data_AF-A0A3D0U317-F1
#
_entry.id   AF-A0A3D0U317-F1
#
_cell.length_a   1.000
_cell.length_b   1.000
_cell.length_c   1.000
_cell.angle_alpha   90.00
_cell.angle_beta   90.00
_cell.angle_gamma   90.00
#
_symmetry.space_group_name_H-M   'P 1'
#
loop_
_entity.id
_entity.type
_entity.pdbx_description
1 polymer ?
#
loop_
_entity_poly.entity_id
_entity_poly.type
_entity_poly.pdbx_seq_one_letter_code
_entity_poly.pdbx_strand_id
1 'polypeptide(L)'
;MVICCKWLFCFCLALTHLSSFGANGQADSTLQINESPSSRNPVSVAIPKTPGRKRTDHLVDGKALIKRIELKGNALFPQYGVTQEYISKKLNEAYAGMDPWMTISDMHSLADAMTIAYHEKGLTFNQVFIVPNEIEGNTLTVNVLPGRITE
;
A
#
# COMPACT_ATOMS: atom_id res chain seq x y z
N MET A 1 -30.12 -1.94 35.52
CA MET A 1 -30.87 -0.67 35.37
C MET A 1 -30.07 0.39 36.12
N VAL A 2 -29.38 1.26 35.36
CA VAL A 2 -29.08 2.71 35.53
C VAL A 2 -28.75 3.20 36.96
N ILE A 3 -27.71 3.99 37.30
CA ILE A 3 -27.19 5.25 36.74
C ILE A 3 -25.83 5.55 37.42
N CYS A 4 -24.82 6.00 36.67
CA CYS A 4 -23.92 7.04 37.18
C CYS A 4 -23.27 7.80 36.01
N CYS A 5 -24.05 8.77 35.48
CA CYS A 5 -23.58 9.84 34.62
C CYS A 5 -22.62 10.74 35.40
N LYS A 6 -21.45 11.04 34.82
CA LYS A 6 -20.53 12.03 35.36
C LYS A 6 -19.99 12.90 34.23
N TRP A 7 -20.55 14.11 34.19
CA TRP A 7 -19.94 15.39 33.78
C TRP A 7 -20.30 15.94 32.40
N LEU A 8 -21.48 16.54 32.43
CA LEU A 8 -21.88 17.80 31.80
C LEU A 8 -20.86 18.92 32.13
N PHE A 9 -20.32 19.60 31.12
CA PHE A 9 -19.97 21.02 31.25
C PHE A 9 -20.14 21.72 29.90
N CYS A 10 -21.36 22.24 29.73
CA CYS A 10 -21.73 23.21 28.73
C CYS A 10 -21.33 24.58 29.30
N PHE A 11 -20.44 25.30 28.62
CA PHE A 11 -20.10 26.66 28.97
C PHE A 11 -20.40 27.58 27.78
N CYS A 12 -21.66 28.00 27.71
CA CYS A 12 -22.05 29.22 27.01
C CYS A 12 -21.68 30.40 27.91
N LEU A 13 -20.76 31.25 27.46
CA LEU A 13 -20.66 32.62 27.97
C LEU A 13 -20.62 33.59 26.81
N ALA A 14 -21.42 34.63 26.97
CA ALA A 14 -21.88 35.56 25.97
C ALA A 14 -20.92 36.73 25.71
N LEU A 15 -21.34 37.53 24.72
CA LEU A 15 -21.34 39.00 24.71
C LEU A 15 -20.22 39.72 23.94
N THR A 16 -20.71 40.44 22.92
CA THR A 16 -20.21 41.55 22.11
C THR A 16 -19.17 42.50 22.74
N HIS A 17 -18.15 42.93 21.98
CA HIS A 17 -18.06 44.32 21.49
C HIS A 17 -17.01 44.54 20.38
N LEU A 18 -17.36 45.51 19.55
CA LEU A 18 -16.67 46.19 18.46
C LEU A 18 -15.37 46.91 18.92
N SER A 19 -14.26 46.81 18.17
CA SER A 19 -13.42 47.97 17.78
C SER A 19 -12.32 47.61 16.79
N SER A 20 -12.19 48.48 15.80
CA SER A 20 -11.15 48.58 14.77
C SER A 20 -9.80 48.96 15.37
N PHE A 21 -8.70 48.38 14.87
CA PHE A 21 -7.40 49.05 14.71
C PHE A 21 -6.62 48.34 13.60
N GLY A 22 -6.27 49.08 12.55
CA GLY A 22 -5.37 48.61 11.51
C GLY A 22 -3.90 48.77 11.89
N ALA A 23 -3.04 47.99 11.25
CA ALA A 23 -1.87 48.46 10.51
C ALA A 23 -1.04 47.28 9.97
N ASN A 24 -0.69 47.44 8.69
CA ASN A 24 0.54 46.99 8.04
C ASN A 24 0.92 45.51 7.97
N GLY A 25 0.98 45.07 6.71
CA GLY A 25 2.23 44.50 6.20
C GLY A 25 2.21 42.99 6.04
N GLN A 26 1.55 42.50 4.98
CA GLN A 26 1.82 41.16 4.49
C GLN A 26 2.23 41.24 3.03
N ALA A 27 3.52 40.97 2.81
CA ALA A 27 4.14 40.85 1.52
C ALA A 27 3.37 39.82 0.69
N ASP A 28 2.72 40.33 -0.35
CA ASP A 28 2.16 39.55 -1.44
C ASP A 28 3.31 38.92 -2.22
N SER A 29 3.67 37.68 -1.86
CA SER A 29 4.50 36.83 -2.69
C SER A 29 3.60 36.02 -3.61
N THR A 30 2.91 36.71 -4.52
CA THR A 30 2.36 36.08 -5.72
C THR A 30 3.55 35.55 -6.54
N LEU A 31 3.79 34.24 -6.44
CA LEU A 31 4.66 33.51 -7.34
C LEU A 31 4.10 33.63 -8.75
N GLN A 32 4.61 34.61 -9.52
CA GLN A 32 4.36 34.69 -10.95
C GLN A 32 5.08 33.55 -11.64
N ILE A 33 4.36 32.46 -11.86
CA ILE A 33 4.78 31.40 -12.78
C ILE A 33 4.72 32.01 -14.17
N ASN A 34 5.89 32.31 -14.73
CA ASN A 34 6.04 32.80 -16.09
C ASN A 34 5.68 31.65 -17.05
N GLU A 35 4.41 31.50 -17.40
CA GLU A 35 3.93 30.51 -18.36
C GLU A 35 4.41 30.87 -19.77
N SER A 36 5.52 30.27 -20.18
CA SER A 36 5.81 30.10 -21.61
C SER A 36 4.71 29.23 -22.22
N PRO A 37 4.11 29.58 -23.39
CA PRO A 37 3.04 28.81 -24.00
C PRO A 37 3.62 27.56 -24.67
N SER A 38 4.03 26.59 -23.88
CA SER A 38 4.25 25.22 -24.36
C SER A 38 2.90 24.52 -24.35
N SER A 39 2.34 24.30 -25.54
CA SER A 39 1.14 23.52 -25.78
C SER A 39 1.24 22.16 -25.06
N ARG A 40 0.70 22.06 -23.85
CA ARG A 40 0.54 20.78 -23.14
C ARG A 40 -0.77 20.14 -23.58
N ASN A 41 -0.83 19.71 -24.84
CA ASN A 41 -1.77 18.66 -25.18
C ASN A 41 -1.31 17.38 -24.44
N PRO A 42 -2.18 16.71 -23.66
CA PRO A 42 -1.82 15.44 -23.05
C PRO A 42 -1.46 14.45 -24.17
N VAL A 43 -0.24 13.92 -24.12
CA VAL A 43 0.21 12.87 -25.05
C VAL A 43 -0.61 11.62 -24.74
N SER A 44 -1.60 11.33 -25.59
CA SER A 44 -2.36 10.08 -25.54
C SER A 44 -1.46 8.94 -25.99
N VAL A 45 -0.93 8.17 -25.03
CA VAL A 45 -0.18 6.94 -25.32
C VAL A 45 -1.20 5.83 -25.55
N ALA A 46 -1.29 5.34 -26.78
CA ALA A 46 -2.13 4.19 -27.10
C ALA A 46 -1.62 2.95 -26.34
N ILE A 47 -2.49 2.34 -25.52
CA ILE A 47 -2.18 1.10 -24.81
C ILE A 47 -2.11 -0.02 -25.87
N PRO A 48 -0.93 -0.64 -26.10
CA PRO A 48 -0.84 -1.75 -27.05
C PRO A 48 -1.75 -2.88 -26.59
N LYS A 49 -2.62 -3.36 -27.48
CA LYS A 49 -3.45 -4.55 -27.23
C LYS A 49 -2.55 -5.78 -27.27
N THR A 50 -1.91 -6.09 -26.14
CA THR A 50 -1.16 -7.34 -25.97
C THR A 50 -2.12 -8.51 -26.20
N PRO A 51 -1.76 -9.55 -26.99
CA PRO A 51 -2.58 -10.73 -27.18
C PRO A 51 -2.97 -11.30 -25.82
N GLY A 52 -4.27 -11.27 -25.52
CA GLY A 52 -4.79 -11.65 -24.20
C GLY A 52 -4.46 -13.10 -23.90
N ARG A 53 -3.47 -13.33 -23.02
CA ARG A 53 -3.42 -14.55 -22.22
C ARG A 53 -4.80 -14.66 -21.57
N LYS A 54 -5.52 -15.76 -21.81
CA LYS A 54 -6.84 -16.01 -21.21
C LYS A 54 -6.69 -15.78 -19.71
N ARG A 55 -7.29 -14.70 -19.21
CA ARG A 55 -7.44 -14.47 -17.78
C ARG A 55 -8.31 -15.61 -17.28
N THR A 56 -7.77 -16.45 -16.41
CA THR A 56 -8.59 -17.44 -15.73
C THR A 56 -9.47 -16.67 -14.74
N ASP A 57 -10.74 -16.49 -15.12
CA ASP A 57 -11.77 -15.67 -14.47
C ASP A 57 -12.16 -16.18 -13.08
N HIS A 58 -11.23 -16.08 -12.12
CA HIS A 58 -11.52 -16.36 -10.70
C HIS A 58 -11.57 -15.07 -9.86
N LEU A 59 -11.80 -13.92 -10.48
CA LEU A 59 -12.17 -12.70 -9.79
C LEU A 59 -13.70 -12.58 -9.73
N VAL A 60 -14.25 -12.54 -8.52
CA VAL A 60 -15.66 -12.24 -8.24
C VAL A 60 -15.69 -10.94 -7.44
N ASP A 61 -16.39 -9.93 -7.94
CA ASP A 61 -16.53 -8.61 -7.29
C ASP A 61 -15.18 -7.95 -6.91
N GLY A 62 -14.17 -8.10 -7.78
CA GLY A 62 -12.82 -7.54 -7.53
C GLY A 62 -11.98 -8.32 -6.51
N LYS A 63 -12.48 -9.46 -6.03
CA LYS A 63 -11.78 -10.36 -5.10
C LYS A 63 -11.41 -11.67 -5.79
N ALA A 64 -10.25 -12.20 -5.46
CA ALA A 64 -9.82 -13.53 -5.88
C ALA A 64 -9.80 -14.46 -4.66
N LEU A 65 -10.34 -15.66 -4.84
CA LEU A 65 -10.23 -16.70 -3.82
C LEU A 65 -8.81 -17.27 -3.84
N ILE A 66 -8.06 -17.07 -2.76
CA ILE A 66 -6.71 -17.59 -2.56
C ILE A 66 -6.77 -18.76 -1.58
N LYS A 67 -6.30 -19.93 -2.03
CA LYS A 67 -6.23 -21.17 -1.23
C LYS A 67 -4.80 -21.56 -0.88
N ARG A 68 -3.84 -21.13 -1.71
CA ARG A 68 -2.43 -21.44 -1.57
C ARG A 68 -1.61 -20.21 -1.90
N ILE A 69 -0.51 -20.02 -1.17
CA ILE A 69 0.47 -18.99 -1.46
C ILE A 69 1.78 -19.70 -1.75
N GLU A 70 2.41 -19.35 -2.86
CA GLU A 70 3.69 -19.90 -3.29
C GLU A 70 4.70 -18.77 -3.43
N LEU A 71 5.87 -18.93 -2.79
CA LEU A 71 6.97 -18.01 -2.97
C LEU A 71 7.85 -18.47 -4.14
N LYS A 72 8.10 -17.58 -5.10
CA LYS A 72 9.01 -17.79 -6.23
C LYS A 72 10.23 -16.87 -6.14
N GLY A 73 11.33 -17.35 -6.72
CA GLY A 73 12.62 -16.65 -6.73
C GLY A 73 13.54 -17.11 -5.59
N ASN A 74 14.63 -16.36 -5.39
CA ASN A 74 15.58 -16.60 -4.31
C ASN A 74 15.00 -16.05 -3.00
N ALA A 75 14.11 -16.84 -2.37
CA ALA A 75 13.38 -16.43 -1.17
C ALA A 75 14.09 -16.81 0.14
N LEU A 76 14.98 -17.80 0.13
CA LEU A 76 15.63 -18.29 1.34
C LEU A 76 17.04 -17.73 1.45
N PHE A 77 17.35 -17.16 2.62
CA PHE A 77 18.67 -16.67 2.97
C PHE A 77 19.07 -17.16 4.37
N PRO A 78 19.45 -18.44 4.51
CA PRO A 78 19.77 -19.04 5.81
C PRO A 78 20.88 -18.28 6.55
N GLN A 79 21.83 -17.69 5.83
CA GLN A 79 22.93 -16.89 6.40
C GLN A 79 22.46 -15.64 7.15
N TYR A 80 21.27 -15.13 6.84
CA TYR A 80 20.63 -14.00 7.53
C TYR A 80 19.47 -14.44 8.42
N GLY A 81 19.28 -15.75 8.61
CA GLY A 81 18.18 -16.31 9.41
C GLY A 81 16.81 -16.25 8.73
N VAL A 82 16.77 -16.10 7.39
CA VAL A 82 15.55 -16.27 6.59
C VAL A 82 15.48 -17.73 6.13
N THR A 83 14.91 -18.57 6.98
CA THR A 83 14.66 -19.99 6.69
C THR A 83 13.22 -20.23 6.24
N GLN A 84 12.91 -21.44 5.80
CA GLN A 84 11.55 -21.82 5.44
C GLN A 84 10.59 -21.70 6.62
N GLU A 85 11.04 -22.05 7.83
CA GLU A 85 10.27 -21.94 9.07
C GLU A 85 9.98 -20.48 9.41
N TYR A 86 10.97 -19.59 9.23
CA TYR A 86 10.77 -18.16 9.45
C TYR A 86 9.76 -17.56 8.48
N ILE A 87 9.91 -17.85 7.18
CA ILE A 87 9.00 -17.35 6.14
C ILE A 87 7.59 -17.88 6.32
N SER A 88 7.43 -19.19 6.52
CA SER A 88 6.11 -19.78 6.77
C SER A 88 5.44 -19.19 8.00
N LYS A 89 6.18 -18.98 9.09
CA LYS A 89 5.67 -18.30 10.28
C LYS A 89 5.18 -16.88 9.96
N LYS A 90 6.01 -16.05 9.33
CA LYS A 90 5.66 -14.66 8.97
C LYS A 90 4.50 -14.59 7.99
N LEU A 91 4.45 -15.49 7.02
CA LEU A 91 3.36 -15.58 6.06
C LEU A 91 2.04 -15.96 6.74
N ASN A 92 2.08 -16.94 7.64
CA ASN A 92 0.90 -17.35 8.41
C ASN A 92 0.43 -16.21 9.34
N GLU A 93 1.35 -15.49 9.99
CA GLU A 93 1.03 -14.32 10.81
C GLU A 93 0.37 -13.21 9.98
N ALA A 94 0.90 -12.90 8.80
CA ALA A 94 0.34 -11.90 7.88
C ALA A 94 -1.03 -12.33 7.34
N TYR A 95 -1.20 -13.62 7.03
CA TYR A 95 -2.44 -14.16 6.46
C TYR A 95 -3.53 -14.42 7.51
N ALA A 96 -3.19 -14.63 8.79
CA ALA A 96 -4.15 -14.99 9.84
C ALA A 96 -5.29 -13.96 10.03
N GLY A 97 -5.06 -12.70 9.68
CA GLY A 97 -6.05 -11.63 9.75
C GLY A 97 -6.79 -11.36 8.43
N MET A 98 -6.49 -12.09 7.35
CA MET A 98 -7.01 -11.82 6.01
C MET A 98 -8.15 -12.78 5.62
N ASP A 99 -9.09 -12.27 4.82
CA ASP A 99 -10.13 -13.09 4.19
C ASP A 99 -9.53 -13.90 3.03
N PRO A 100 -9.87 -15.19 2.87
CA PRO A 100 -9.49 -15.97 1.69
C PRO A 100 -9.89 -15.33 0.35
N TRP A 101 -10.95 -14.53 0.34
CA TRP A 101 -11.34 -13.67 -0.77
C TRP A 101 -10.59 -12.34 -0.71
N MET A 102 -9.39 -12.34 -1.28
CA MET A 102 -8.47 -11.20 -1.24
C MET A 102 -8.74 -10.23 -2.38
N THR A 103 -8.79 -8.94 -2.07
CA THR A 103 -8.69 -7.87 -3.07
C THR A 103 -7.24 -7.74 -3.55
N ILE A 104 -7.03 -7.01 -4.65
CA ILE A 104 -5.67 -6.67 -5.11
C ILE A 104 -4.89 -5.91 -4.03
N SER A 105 -5.57 -5.05 -3.26
CA SER A 105 -4.96 -4.30 -2.14
C SER A 105 -4.49 -5.22 -1.01
N ASP A 106 -5.26 -6.26 -0.69
CA ASP A 106 -4.87 -7.25 0.34
C ASP A 106 -3.64 -8.03 -0.10
N MET A 107 -3.56 -8.38 -1.39
CA MET A 107 -2.38 -9.04 -1.96
C MET A 107 -1.14 -8.15 -1.85
N HIS A 108 -1.24 -6.87 -2.20
CA HIS A 108 -0.13 -5.94 -2.02
C HIS A 108 0.27 -5.78 -0.56
N SER A 109 -0.72 -5.69 0.34
CA SER A 109 -0.46 -5.61 1.79
C SER A 109 0.28 -6.85 2.31
N LEU A 110 -0.04 -8.04 1.81
CA LEU A 110 0.69 -9.27 2.10
C LEU A 110 2.14 -9.20 1.60
N ALA A 111 2.36 -8.70 0.37
CA ALA A 111 3.69 -8.53 -0.19
C ALA A 111 4.54 -7.53 0.62
N ASP A 112 3.94 -6.42 1.06
CA ASP A 112 4.59 -5.43 1.89
C ASP A 112 4.98 -5.99 3.26
N ALA A 113 4.07 -6.74 3.91
CA ALA A 113 4.37 -7.43 5.17
C ALA A 113 5.55 -8.41 5.03
N MET A 114 5.61 -9.15 3.92
CA MET A 114 6.72 -10.04 3.64
C MET A 114 8.02 -9.27 3.36
N THR A 115 7.96 -8.15 2.63
CA THR A 115 9.10 -7.27 2.40
C THR A 115 9.68 -6.76 3.73
N ILE A 116 8.83 -6.32 4.65
CA ILE A 116 9.23 -5.91 6.00
C ILE A 116 9.93 -7.06 6.73
N ALA A 117 9.42 -8.30 6.64
CA ALA A 117 10.07 -9.46 7.26
C ALA A 117 11.49 -9.71 6.72
N TYR A 118 11.76 -9.47 5.43
CA TYR A 118 13.13 -9.51 4.92
C TYR A 118 13.98 -8.37 5.47
N HIS A 119 13.42 -7.17 5.59
CA HIS A 119 14.12 -5.99 6.10
C HIS A 119 14.50 -6.13 7.58
N GLU A 120 13.65 -6.76 8.39
CA GLU A 120 13.96 -7.13 9.78
C GLU A 120 15.22 -8.01 9.90
N LYS A 121 15.58 -8.73 8.83
CA LYS A 121 16.78 -9.59 8.75
C LYS A 121 17.97 -8.91 8.08
N GLY A 122 17.89 -7.61 7.81
CA GLY A 122 18.96 -6.85 7.17
C GLY A 122 19.00 -6.95 5.65
N LEU A 123 18.00 -7.59 5.02
CA LEU A 123 17.87 -7.69 3.56
C LEU A 123 17.06 -6.51 3.01
N THR A 124 17.49 -5.28 3.29
CA THR A 124 16.75 -4.04 3.00
C THR A 124 16.53 -3.77 1.52
N PHE A 125 17.36 -4.34 0.66
CA PHE A 125 17.21 -4.22 -0.80
C PHE A 125 16.34 -5.32 -1.41
N ASN A 126 15.95 -6.34 -0.63
CA ASN A 126 15.02 -7.35 -1.11
C ASN A 126 13.62 -6.76 -1.18
N GLN A 127 12.93 -7.10 -2.26
CA GLN A 127 11.56 -6.68 -2.51
C GLN A 127 10.70 -7.89 -2.79
N VAL A 128 9.50 -7.90 -2.21
CA VAL A 128 8.48 -8.90 -2.49
C VAL A 128 7.37 -8.23 -3.28
N PHE A 129 6.96 -8.83 -4.38
CA PHE A 129 5.90 -8.29 -5.22
C PHE A 129 4.99 -9.39 -5.74
N ILE A 130 3.78 -8.99 -6.11
CA ILE A 130 2.75 -9.88 -6.63
C ILE A 130 2.27 -9.34 -7.97
N VAL A 131 2.07 -10.25 -8.91
CA VAL A 131 1.46 -9.94 -10.21
C VAL A 131 0.07 -10.57 -10.22
N PRO A 132 -1.03 -9.79 -10.11
CA PRO A 132 -2.39 -10.33 -10.01
C PRO A 132 -2.81 -11.20 -11.21
N ASN A 133 -2.19 -10.98 -12.37
CA ASN A 133 -2.41 -11.80 -13.58
C ASN A 133 -1.83 -13.22 -13.48
N GLU A 134 -1.09 -13.56 -12.42
CA GLU A 134 -0.44 -14.87 -12.21
C GLU A 134 -1.20 -15.77 -11.20
N ILE A 135 -2.46 -15.44 -10.87
CA ILE A 135 -3.28 -16.30 -10.01
C ILE A 135 -3.80 -17.48 -10.82
N GLU A 136 -3.16 -18.64 -10.64
CA GLU A 136 -3.52 -19.89 -11.32
C GLU A 136 -4.06 -20.90 -10.29
N GLY A 137 -5.27 -21.41 -10.51
CA GLY A 137 -5.87 -22.45 -9.64
C GLY A 137 -5.98 -22.05 -8.17
N ASN A 138 -6.36 -20.79 -7.88
CA ASN A 138 -6.45 -20.22 -6.53
C ASN A 138 -5.09 -20.17 -5.79
N THR A 139 -3.98 -20.23 -6.52
CA THR A 139 -2.63 -20.12 -5.98
C THR A 139 -2.07 -18.73 -6.26
N LEU A 140 -1.75 -17.99 -5.21
CA LEU A 140 -1.12 -16.69 -5.27
C LEU A 140 0.39 -16.88 -5.36
N THR A 141 0.97 -16.52 -6.51
CA THR A 141 2.42 -16.47 -6.68
C THR A 141 2.96 -15.16 -6.11
N VAL A 142 3.88 -15.26 -5.16
CA VAL A 142 4.58 -14.14 -4.52
C VAL A 142 6.04 -14.20 -4.95
N ASN A 143 6.51 -13.18 -5.66
CA ASN A 143 7.85 -13.14 -6.22
C ASN A 143 8.79 -12.37 -5.29
N VAL A 144 9.99 -12.92 -5.05
CA VAL A 144 11.05 -12.28 -4.24
C VAL A 144 12.20 -11.87 -5.16
N LEU A 145 12.47 -10.57 -5.22
CA LEU A 145 13.60 -10.00 -5.92
C LEU A 145 14.73 -9.68 -4.93
N PRO A 146 15.88 -10.37 -5.00
CA PRO A 146 17.03 -10.02 -4.20
C PRO A 146 17.64 -8.71 -4.69
N GLY A 147 17.85 -7.77 -3.79
CA GLY A 147 18.60 -6.57 -4.09
C GLY A 147 20.11 -6.84 -4.01
N ARG A 148 20.83 -6.50 -5.07
CA ARG A 148 22.29 -6.60 -5.12
C ARG A 148 22.88 -5.21 -5.31
N ILE A 149 23.91 -4.90 -4.56
CA ILE A 149 24.71 -3.70 -4.78
C ILE A 149 25.78 -4.08 -5.80
N THR A 150 25.85 -3.33 -6.89
CA THR A 150 26.94 -3.38 -7.86
C THR A 150 27.71 -2.08 -7.77
N GLU A 151 29.03 -2.17 -7.59
CA GLU A 151 29.95 -1.03 -7.58
C GLU A 151 30.41 -0.65 -8.98
#